data_AF-A0A285BXE2-F1
#
_entry.id   AF-A0A285BXE2-F1
#
_cell.length_a   1.000
_cell.length_b   1.000
_cell.length_c   1.000
_cell.angle_alpha   90.00
_cell.angle_beta   90.00
_cell.angle_gamma   90.00
#
_symmetry.space_group_name_H-M   'P 1'
#
loop_
_entity.id
_entity.type
_entity.pdbx_description
1 polymer ?
#
loop_
_entity_poly.entity_id
_entity_poly.type
_entity_poly.pdbx_seq_one_letter_code
_entity_poly.pdbx_strand_id
1 'polypeptide(L)' 'MRKIANEKPAVSAGLNIAIIVGTIIFPIVGIAMGYTYYRRDHPDMKTAGKNWLILGIIMFLVNILFVSVMR' A
#
# COMPACT_ATOMS: atom_id res chain seq x y z
N MET A 1 -17.00 5.96 42.04
CA MET A 1 -16.46 6.54 40.78
C MET A 1 -15.53 5.52 40.13
N ARG A 2 -15.87 4.98 38.95
CA ARG A 2 -14.97 4.10 38.19
C ARG A 2 -13.85 4.96 37.62
N LYS A 3 -12.59 4.75 38.04
CA LYS A 3 -11.43 5.31 37.34
C LYS A 3 -11.43 4.68 35.96
N ILE A 4 -11.80 5.44 34.93
CA ILE A 4 -11.53 5.08 33.54
C ILE A 4 -10.01 5.18 33.42
N ALA A 5 -9.33 4.03 33.49
CA ALA A 5 -7.92 3.98 33.17
C ALA A 5 -7.79 4.54 31.75
N ASN A 6 -7.00 5.60 31.59
CA ASN A 6 -6.64 6.12 30.28
C ASN A 6 -5.69 5.09 29.65
N GLU A 7 -6.27 4.00 29.14
CA GLU A 7 -5.51 2.93 28.50
C GLU A 7 -4.82 3.51 27.27
N LYS A 8 -3.49 3.48 27.29
CA LYS A 8 -2.71 3.84 26.10
C LYS A 8 -3.10 2.87 24.98
N PRO A 9 -3.31 3.35 23.75
CA PRO A 9 -3.67 2.49 22.64
C PRO A 9 -2.61 1.40 22.45
N ALA A 10 -3.05 0.16 22.18
CA ALA A 10 -2.19 -1.00 22.03
C ALA A 10 -1.15 -0.87 20.90
N VAL A 11 -1.42 0.02 19.93
CA VAL A 11 -0.52 0.41 18.86
C VAL A 11 -0.51 1.92 18.71
N SER A 12 0.67 2.48 18.41
CA SER A 12 0.82 3.91 18.22
C SER A 12 0.07 4.37 16.96
N ALA A 13 -0.45 5.60 16.97
CA ALA A 13 -1.11 6.19 15.81
C ALA A 13 -0.20 6.21 14.58
N GLY A 14 1.09 6.50 14.77
CA GLY A 14 2.09 6.50 13.69
C GLY A 14 2.27 5.13 13.04
N LEU A 15 2.28 4.06 13.84
CA LEU A 15 2.34 2.69 13.32
C LEU A 15 1.09 2.36 12.49
N ASN A 16 -0.10 2.71 13.00
CA ASN A 16 -1.34 2.47 12.27
C ASN A 16 -1.37 3.23 10.92
N ILE A 17 -0.91 4.48 10.90
CA ILE A 17 -0.80 5.27 9.67
C ILE A 17 0.19 4.63 8.70
N ALA A 18 1.36 4.19 9.17
CA ALA A 18 2.36 3.54 8.33
C ALA A 18 1.82 2.25 7.69
N ILE A 19 1.04 1.45 8.43
CA ILE A 19 0.38 0.26 7.90
C ILE A 19 -0.59 0.64 6.78
N ILE A 20 -1.46 1.63 7.00
CA ILE A 20 -2.43 2.08 5.98
C ILE A 20 -1.71 2.57 4.72
N VAL A 21 -0.67 3.39 4.88
CA VAL A 21 0.09 3.93 3.75
C VAL A 21 0.78 2.82 2.96
N GLY A 22 1.47 1.89 3.65
CA GLY A 22 2.23 0.83 2.99
C GLY A 22 1.37 -0.26 2.36
N THR A 23 0.22 -0.59 2.96
CA THR A 23 -0.61 -1.73 2.53
C THR A 23 -1.79 -1.33 1.64
N ILE A 24 -2.24 -0.08 1.70
CA ILE A 24 -3.41 0.39 0.93
C ILE A 24 -3.00 1.48 -0.06
N ILE A 25 -2.44 2.60 0.42
CA ILE A 25 -2.19 3.76 -0.43
C ILE A 25 -1.13 3.47 -1.47
N PHE A 26 0.00 2.88 -1.06
CA PHE A 26 1.14 2.65 -1.95
C PHE A 26 0.82 1.70 -3.12
N PRO A 27 0.15 0.54 -2.92
CA PRO A 27 -0.28 -0.31 -4.04
C PRO A 27 -1.23 0.40 -5.02
N ILE A 28 -2.20 1.17 -4.52
CA ILE A 28 -3.16 1.92 -5.36
C ILE A 28 -2.42 2.96 -6.20
N VAL A 29 -1.54 3.75 -5.58
CA VAL A 29 -0.71 4.74 -6.28
C VAL A 29 0.16 4.05 -7.33
N GLY A 30 0.77 2.92 -7.00
CA GLY A 30 1.61 2.19 -7.95
C GLY A 30 0.84 1.73 -9.19
N ILE A 31 -0.37 1.21 -9.01
CA ILE A 31 -1.24 0.82 -10.14
C ILE A 31 -1.67 2.06 -10.94
N ALA A 32 -2.11 3.13 -10.27
CA ALA A 32 -2.59 4.34 -10.94
C ALA A 32 -1.49 5.06 -11.74
N MET A 33 -0.33 5.25 -11.14
CA MET A 33 0.86 5.85 -11.78
C MET A 33 1.36 4.95 -12.91
N GLY A 34 1.39 3.64 -12.66
CA GLY A 34 1.76 2.64 -13.64
C GLY A 34 0.89 2.72 -14.90
N TYR A 35 -0.43 2.69 -14.74
CA TYR A 35 -1.37 2.81 -15.86
C TYR A 35 -1.28 4.17 -16.56
N THR A 36 -1.00 5.25 -15.81
CA THR A 36 -0.89 6.61 -16.36
C THR A 36 0.35 6.81 -17.21
N TYR A 37 1.49 6.25 -16.83
CA TYR A 37 2.71 6.33 -17.62
C TYR A 37 2.79 5.29 -18.73
N TYR A 38 2.25 4.08 -18.51
CA TYR A 38 2.32 2.98 -19.48
C TYR A 38 1.58 3.30 -20.79
N ARG A 39 0.51 4.10 -20.72
CA ARG A 39 -0.30 4.50 -21.89
C ARG A 39 0.31 5.63 -22.73
N ARG A 40 1.49 6.14 -22.37
CA ARG A 40 2.19 7.19 -23.12
C ARG A 40 3.09 6.57 -24.18
N ASP A 41 3.26 7.25 -25.32
CA ASP A 41 4.09 6.75 -26.43
C ASP A 41 5.60 6.94 -26.19
N HIS A 42 5.98 7.73 -25.20
CA HIS A 42 7.39 7.95 -24.86
C HIS A 42 8.01 6.68 -24.23
N PRO A 43 9.13 6.15 -24.75
CA PRO A 43 9.70 4.88 -24.32
C PRO A 43 10.06 4.85 -22.82
N ASP A 44 10.61 5.95 -22.29
CA ASP A 44 10.97 6.05 -20.87
C ASP A 44 9.75 6.03 -19.95
N MET A 45 8.68 6.75 -20.33
CA MET A 45 7.43 6.74 -19.57
C MET A 45 6.80 5.36 -19.60
N LYS A 46 6.84 4.66 -20.74
CA LYS A 46 6.30 3.30 -20.84
C LYS A 46 7.04 2.33 -19.94
N THR A 47 8.36 2.45 -19.86
CA THR A 47 9.21 1.64 -18.97
C THR A 47 8.91 1.94 -17.49
N ALA A 48 8.85 3.21 -17.12
CA ALA A 48 8.47 3.62 -15.77
C ALA A 48 7.06 3.11 -15.41
N GLY A 49 6.10 3.25 -16.32
CA GLY A 49 4.73 2.77 -16.14
C GLY A 49 4.65 1.26 -15.92
N LYS A 50 5.41 0.49 -16.71
CA LYS A 50 5.52 -0.97 -16.51
C LYS A 50 6.08 -1.31 -15.12
N ASN A 51 7.14 -0.65 -14.69
CA ASN A 51 7.76 -0.89 -13.38
C ASN A 51 6.80 -0.55 -12.24
N TRP A 52 6.09 0.58 -12.33
CA TRP A 52 5.09 1.00 -11.35
C TRP A 52 3.88 0.04 -11.30
N LEU A 53 3.40 -0.45 -12.45
CA LEU A 53 2.34 -1.47 -12.51
C LEU A 53 2.78 -2.77 -11.83
N ILE A 54 3.97 -3.26 -12.16
CA ILE A 54 4.52 -4.49 -11.58
C ILE A 54 4.63 -4.33 -10.06
N LEU A 55 5.20 -3.22 -9.59
CA LEU A 55 5.34 -2.94 -8.17
C LEU A 55 3.98 -2.92 -7.45
N GLY A 56 3.01 -2.16 -7.97
CA GLY A 56 1.68 -2.04 -7.37
C GLY A 56 0.94 -3.38 -7.31
N ILE A 57 0.98 -4.16 -8.40
CA ILE A 57 0.35 -5.49 -8.47
C ILE A 57 1.03 -6.47 -7.51
N ILE A 58 2.37 -6.53 -7.49
CA ILE A 58 3.10 -7.43 -6.58
C ILE A 58 2.78 -7.09 -5.13
N MET A 59 2.83 -5.82 -4.75
CA MET A 59 2.52 -5.42 -3.36
C MET A 59 1.08 -5.75 -2.99
N PHE A 60 0.12 -5.57 -3.90
CA PHE A 60 -1.26 -5.94 -3.67
C PHE A 60 -1.42 -7.46 -3.44
N LEU A 61 -0.82 -8.29 -4.31
CA LEU A 61 -0.87 -9.74 -4.20
C LEU A 61 -0.15 -10.26 -2.95
N VAL A 62 1.01 -9.71 -2.61
CA VAL A 62 1.75 -10.08 -1.39
C VAL A 62 0.92 -9.78 -0.14
N ASN A 63 0.25 -8.63 -0.07
CA ASN A 63 -0.63 -8.32 1.05
C ASN A 63 -1.78 -9.32 1.17
N ILE A 64 -2.44 -9.67 0.06
CA ILE A 64 -3.51 -10.68 0.06
C ILE A 64 -2.99 -12.04 0.52
N LEU A 65 -1.86 -12.49 -0.05
CA LEU A 65 -1.25 -13.78 0.30
C LEU A 65 -0.89 -13.82 1.78
N PHE A 66 -0.25 -12.76 2.29
CA PHE A 66 0.17 -12.69 3.68
C PHE A 66 -1.03 -12.78 4.63
N VAL A 67 -2.09 -12.01 4.37
CA VAL A 67 -3.34 -12.09 5.14
C VAL A 67 -3.97 -13.47 5.02
N SER A 68 -3.96 -14.09 3.84
CA SER A 68 -4.54 -15.40 3.61
C SER A 68 -3.81 -16.53 4.34
N VAL A 69 -2.50 -16.41 4.54
CA VAL A 69 -1.68 -17.42 5.26
C VAL A 69 -1.80 -17.29 6.77
N MET A 70 -2.05 -16.08 7.27
CA MET A 70 -2.25 -15.83 8.71
C MET A 70 -3.67 -16.16 9.20
N ARG A 71 -4.58 -16.47 8.27
CA ARG A 71 -5.99 -16.75 8.55
C ARG A 71 -6.21 -18.22 8.85
#